data_AF-A0A3A6DNA6-F1
#
_entry.id   AF-A0A3A6DNA6-F1
#
_cell.length_a   1.000
_cell.length_b   1.000
_cell.length_c   1.000
_cell.angle_alpha   90.00
_cell.angle_beta   90.00
_cell.angle_gamma   90.00
#
_symmetry.space_group_name_H-M   'P 1'
#
loop_
_entity.id
_entity.type
_entity.pdbx_description
1 polymer ?
#
loop_
_entity_poly.entity_id
_entity_poly.type
_entity_poly.pdbx_seq_one_letter_code
_entity_poly.pdbx_strand_id
1 'polypeptide(L)'
;MSVIQQLTQFIGFLSQTLPFAILACFPFSSGMLRLGKKKVILYCSIFLTAASALFSLMMNCLYTKDGSGYAFMRNLADLYFLAVLLITAVFICYQTQEVFIKKLLVYITVIQYGAVIYTVVTPFVNMPASFLYDHSYTVYNKNAYMNLLLLAFSYPFVAYFFKHTIQRILPAMDQASVRRGCLYLVTVIFLYCFCIFTVMNRTNGLFKDVDLMLFLIAVLATDILVYYMYFSELKESLANRELYHQLDSFQTQYEKISSSIEDARRIRHDLQHHLNVIRSLLQENRQKELNQYLIQYTQAIEEISQHTYTASPLLDSILNYYVQRCTSEAIEVEVDAVVIKEPEVDAIDLTVLLGNALENAIQESKLTNHPKIIIYIRYVDERLLVRIENKCHSMTVSGRILPKKRSEKHGYGMINMKTVCEKYKGSADFYKTDYKFITRCILYPNK
;
A
#
# COMPACT_ATOMS: atom_id res chain seq x y z
N MET A 1 -2.04 -53.05 -9.25
CA MET A 1 -3.39 -52.44 -9.27
C MET A 1 -4.01 -52.59 -10.66
N SER A 2 -5.33 -52.44 -10.81
CA SER A 2 -5.93 -52.25 -12.13
C SER A 2 -5.55 -50.88 -12.71
N VAL A 3 -5.65 -50.69 -14.03
CA VAL A 3 -5.39 -49.39 -14.69
C VAL A 3 -6.29 -48.29 -14.10
N ILE A 4 -7.55 -48.62 -13.81
CA ILE A 4 -8.51 -47.70 -13.19
C ILE A 4 -8.03 -47.27 -11.80
N GLN A 5 -7.60 -48.21 -10.95
CA GLN A 5 -7.11 -47.91 -9.61
C GLN A 5 -5.84 -47.04 -9.64
N GLN A 6 -4.94 -47.27 -10.60
CA GLN A 6 -3.72 -46.48 -10.77
C GLN A 6 -4.06 -45.04 -11.19
N LEU A 7 -5.01 -44.86 -12.11
CA LEU A 7 -5.54 -43.54 -12.47
C LEU A 7 -6.21 -42.86 -11.28
N THR A 8 -6.94 -43.59 -10.44
CA THR A 8 -7.55 -43.03 -9.23
C THR A 8 -6.51 -42.51 -8.23
N GLN A 9 -5.35 -43.17 -8.08
CA GLN A 9 -4.26 -42.63 -7.25
C GLN A 9 -3.72 -41.32 -7.80
N PHE A 10 -3.50 -41.25 -9.12
CA PHE A 10 -3.02 -40.05 -9.79
C PHE A 10 -4.00 -38.88 -9.65
N ILE A 11 -5.27 -39.14 -9.94
CA ILE A 11 -6.31 -38.11 -9.86
C ILE A 11 -6.55 -37.68 -8.42
N GLY A 12 -6.59 -38.63 -7.48
CA GLY A 12 -6.76 -38.38 -6.06
C GLY A 12 -5.68 -37.47 -5.50
N PHE A 13 -4.41 -37.81 -5.70
CA PHE A 13 -3.29 -37.00 -5.24
C PHE A 13 -3.26 -35.61 -5.87
N LEU A 14 -3.50 -35.52 -7.19
CA LEU A 14 -3.50 -34.24 -7.90
C LEU A 14 -4.63 -33.33 -7.42
N SER A 15 -5.82 -33.90 -7.18
CA SER A 15 -6.99 -33.15 -6.69
C SER A 15 -6.78 -32.55 -5.30
N GLN A 16 -5.96 -33.19 -4.46
CA GLN A 16 -5.65 -32.72 -3.10
C GLN A 16 -4.48 -31.73 -3.03
N THR A 17 -3.74 -31.53 -4.12
CA THR A 17 -2.53 -30.69 -4.13
C THR A 17 -2.65 -29.48 -5.05
N LEU A 18 -2.99 -29.71 -6.33
CA LEU A 18 -2.94 -28.68 -7.37
C LEU A 18 -3.92 -27.51 -7.13
N PRO A 19 -5.22 -27.74 -6.83
CA PRO A 19 -6.16 -26.64 -6.61
C PRO A 19 -5.73 -25.72 -5.46
N PHE A 20 -5.20 -26.30 -4.38
CA PHE A 20 -4.75 -25.58 -3.18
C PHE A 20 -3.49 -24.76 -3.44
N ALA A 21 -2.52 -25.31 -4.18
CA ALA A 21 -1.33 -24.57 -4.59
C ALA A 21 -1.67 -23.36 -5.48
N ILE A 22 -2.65 -23.52 -6.38
CA ILE A 22 -3.15 -22.42 -7.23
C ILE A 22 -3.87 -21.37 -6.37
N LEU A 23 -4.72 -21.81 -5.44
CA LEU A 23 -5.47 -20.94 -4.53
C LEU A 23 -4.53 -20.10 -3.64
N ALA A 24 -3.44 -20.69 -3.13
CA ALA A 24 -2.42 -19.98 -2.37
C ALA A 24 -1.75 -18.84 -3.17
N CYS A 25 -1.72 -18.93 -4.50
CA CYS A 25 -1.19 -17.87 -5.36
C CYS A 25 -2.20 -16.75 -5.67
N PHE A 26 -3.49 -16.91 -5.32
CA PHE A 26 -4.52 -15.94 -5.70
C PHE A 26 -4.43 -14.58 -5.00
N PRO A 27 -4.21 -14.50 -3.68
CA PRO A 27 -4.18 -13.25 -2.93
C PRO A 27 -3.03 -12.33 -3.31
N PHE A 28 -1.96 -12.90 -3.89
CA PHE A 28 -0.78 -12.14 -4.29
C PHE A 28 -0.96 -11.61 -5.72
N SER A 29 -0.86 -10.29 -5.87
CA SER A 29 -0.91 -9.65 -7.19
C SER A 29 0.33 -10.01 -8.03
N SER A 30 0.25 -9.82 -9.35
CA SER A 30 1.36 -10.17 -10.26
C SER A 30 2.68 -9.45 -9.93
N GLY A 31 2.62 -8.26 -9.31
CA GLY A 31 3.79 -7.51 -8.87
C GLY A 31 4.40 -8.00 -7.55
N MET A 32 3.71 -8.84 -6.80
CA MET A 32 4.16 -9.37 -5.50
C MET A 32 4.86 -10.73 -5.63
N LEU A 33 4.91 -11.31 -6.83
CA LEU A 33 5.55 -12.59 -7.12
C LEU A 33 6.77 -12.38 -8.02
N ARG A 34 7.96 -12.82 -7.59
CA ARG A 34 9.25 -12.58 -8.27
C ARG A 34 9.25 -12.99 -9.75
N LEU A 35 8.69 -14.17 -10.06
CA LEU A 35 8.63 -14.71 -11.42
C LEU A 35 7.31 -14.37 -12.15
N GLY A 36 6.41 -13.64 -11.51
CA GLY A 36 5.06 -13.36 -12.00
C GLY A 36 4.08 -14.55 -11.83
N LYS A 37 2.81 -14.23 -11.59
CA LYS A 37 1.76 -15.20 -11.20
C LYS A 37 1.60 -16.38 -12.16
N LYS A 38 1.61 -16.13 -13.47
CA LYS A 38 1.45 -17.19 -14.51
C LYS A 38 2.58 -18.22 -14.47
N LYS A 39 3.83 -17.77 -14.32
CA LYS A 39 5.00 -18.68 -14.29
C LYS A 39 5.02 -19.50 -13.00
N VAL A 40 4.71 -18.89 -11.86
CA VAL A 40 4.63 -19.61 -10.58
C VAL A 40 3.57 -20.71 -10.64
N ILE A 41 2.36 -20.41 -11.14
CA ILE A 41 1.31 -21.41 -11.32
C ILE A 41 1.75 -22.51 -12.28
N LEU A 42 2.41 -22.16 -13.39
CA LEU A 42 2.91 -23.14 -14.36
C LEU A 42 3.94 -24.09 -13.72
N TYR A 43 4.93 -23.57 -13.02
CA TYR A 43 5.96 -24.40 -12.34
C TYR A 43 5.35 -25.29 -11.25
N CYS A 44 4.43 -24.75 -10.45
CA CYS A 44 3.69 -25.56 -9.47
C CYS A 44 2.88 -26.67 -10.16
N SER A 45 2.24 -26.37 -11.29
CA SER A 45 1.44 -27.35 -12.03
C SER A 45 2.31 -28.48 -12.59
N ILE A 46 3.43 -28.14 -13.23
CA ILE A 46 4.38 -29.13 -13.75
C ILE A 46 4.92 -30.00 -12.61
N PHE A 47 5.37 -29.39 -11.52
CA PHE A 47 5.91 -30.13 -10.38
C PHE A 47 4.86 -31.07 -9.75
N LEU A 48 3.64 -30.58 -9.49
CA LEU A 48 2.59 -31.37 -8.85
C LEU A 48 2.04 -32.48 -9.74
N THR A 49 1.98 -32.27 -11.06
CA THR A 49 1.61 -33.35 -12.00
C THR A 49 2.68 -34.44 -12.04
N ALA A 50 3.97 -34.08 -12.05
CA ALA A 50 5.07 -35.05 -11.97
C ALA A 50 5.07 -35.79 -10.63
N ALA A 51 4.86 -35.08 -9.52
CA ALA A 51 4.73 -35.68 -8.19
C ALA A 51 3.55 -36.67 -8.12
N SER A 52 2.41 -36.31 -8.71
CA SER A 52 1.26 -37.21 -8.78
C SER A 52 1.52 -38.49 -9.59
N ALA A 53 2.24 -38.38 -10.71
CA ALA A 53 2.64 -39.53 -11.51
C ALA A 53 3.56 -40.47 -10.72
N LEU A 54 4.55 -39.89 -10.03
CA LEU A 54 5.48 -40.65 -9.18
C LEU A 54 4.75 -41.30 -8.00
N PHE A 55 3.81 -40.59 -7.37
CA PHE A 55 2.96 -41.13 -6.32
C PHE A 55 2.16 -42.35 -6.79
N SER A 56 1.50 -42.24 -7.95
CA SER A 56 0.71 -43.34 -8.51
C SER A 56 1.56 -44.58 -8.83
N LEU A 57 2.76 -44.38 -9.38
CA LEU A 57 3.71 -45.47 -9.63
C LEU A 57 4.18 -46.13 -8.32
N MET A 58 4.55 -45.32 -7.32
CA MET A 58 4.96 -45.80 -6.00
C MET A 58 3.86 -46.62 -5.32
N MET A 59 2.62 -46.12 -5.36
CA MET A 59 1.46 -46.82 -4.80
C MET A 59 1.18 -48.15 -5.52
N ASN A 60 1.36 -48.20 -6.84
CA ASN A 60 1.19 -49.44 -7.59
C ASN A 60 2.23 -50.51 -7.21
N CYS A 61 3.48 -50.12 -6.95
CA CYS A 61 4.54 -51.05 -6.51
C CYS A 61 4.29 -51.62 -5.11
N LEU A 62 3.67 -50.85 -4.22
CA LEU A 62 3.42 -51.24 -2.83
C LEU A 62 2.06 -51.91 -2.61
N TYR A 63 1.20 -51.91 -3.63
CA TYR A 63 -0.14 -52.45 -3.54
C TYR A 63 -0.15 -53.97 -3.38
N THR A 64 -0.81 -54.43 -2.32
CA THR A 64 -1.07 -55.85 -2.05
C THR A 64 -2.57 -56.11 -2.07
N LYS A 65 -3.02 -57.15 -2.78
CA LYS A 65 -4.46 -57.47 -2.89
C LYS A 65 -5.07 -57.87 -1.54
N ASP A 66 -4.27 -58.52 -0.69
CA ASP A 66 -4.71 -59.08 0.58
C ASP A 66 -4.69 -58.05 1.74
N GLY A 67 -4.31 -56.80 1.45
CA GLY A 67 -4.35 -55.69 2.42
C GLY A 67 -3.27 -55.70 3.50
N SER A 68 -2.43 -56.74 3.58
CA SER A 68 -1.38 -56.91 4.59
C SER A 68 -0.36 -55.75 4.62
N GLY A 69 -0.11 -55.11 3.47
CA GLY A 69 0.77 -53.95 3.35
C GLY A 69 0.10 -52.57 3.46
N TYR A 70 -1.22 -52.50 3.66
CA TYR A 70 -1.97 -51.26 3.53
C TYR A 70 -1.56 -50.18 4.55
N ALA A 71 -1.30 -50.55 5.80
CA ALA A 71 -0.86 -49.60 6.83
C ALA A 71 0.48 -48.94 6.47
N PHE A 72 1.44 -49.72 5.98
CA PHE A 72 2.73 -49.20 5.52
C PHE A 72 2.57 -48.30 4.30
N MET A 73 1.79 -48.75 3.30
CA MET A 73 1.46 -47.97 2.11
C MET A 73 0.83 -46.62 2.47
N ARG A 74 -0.10 -46.60 3.44
CA ARG A 74 -0.77 -45.38 3.90
C ARG A 74 0.18 -44.42 4.60
N ASN A 75 1.00 -44.90 5.54
CA ASN A 75 1.98 -44.06 6.23
C ASN A 75 2.99 -43.44 5.27
N LEU A 76 3.46 -44.20 4.29
CA LEU A 76 4.37 -43.69 3.26
C LEU A 76 3.68 -42.65 2.37
N ALA A 77 2.41 -42.88 2.01
CA ALA A 77 1.62 -41.92 1.25
C ALA A 77 1.44 -40.59 2.00
N ASP A 78 1.14 -40.63 3.29
CA ASP A 78 0.97 -39.45 4.13
C ASP A 78 2.31 -38.68 4.27
N LEU A 79 3.44 -39.38 4.44
CA LEU A 79 4.78 -38.77 4.47
C LEU A 79 5.14 -38.11 3.13
N TYR A 80 4.86 -38.79 2.02
CA TYR A 80 5.10 -38.25 0.68
C TYR A 80 4.25 -37.01 0.42
N PHE A 81 2.97 -37.05 0.78
CA PHE A 81 2.06 -35.91 0.67
C PHE A 81 2.57 -34.71 1.46
N LEU A 82 2.99 -34.91 2.71
CA LEU A 82 3.55 -33.84 3.56
C LEU A 82 4.83 -33.24 2.94
N ALA A 83 5.72 -34.06 2.40
CA ALA A 83 6.95 -33.60 1.75
C ALA A 83 6.65 -32.72 0.52
N VAL A 84 5.72 -33.15 -0.33
CA VAL A 84 5.30 -32.38 -1.52
C VAL A 84 4.62 -31.06 -1.12
N LEU A 85 3.78 -31.07 -0.09
CA LEU A 85 3.13 -29.86 0.43
C LEU A 85 4.17 -28.87 0.99
N LEU A 86 5.18 -29.36 1.72
CA LEU A 86 6.25 -28.53 2.27
C LEU A 86 7.12 -27.92 1.15
N ILE A 87 7.52 -28.71 0.16
CA ILE A 87 8.31 -28.23 -0.99
C ILE A 87 7.54 -27.14 -1.75
N THR A 88 6.25 -27.35 -2.03
CA THR A 88 5.43 -26.34 -2.72
C THR A 88 5.20 -25.08 -1.89
N ALA A 89 4.99 -25.23 -0.58
CA ALA A 89 4.86 -24.09 0.34
C ALA A 89 6.16 -23.28 0.43
N VAL A 90 7.31 -23.93 0.51
CA VAL A 90 8.63 -23.26 0.50
C VAL A 90 8.84 -22.54 -0.83
N PHE A 91 8.52 -23.18 -1.95
CA PHE A 91 8.64 -22.56 -3.28
C PHE A 91 7.77 -21.30 -3.41
N ILE A 92 6.47 -21.38 -3.14
CA ILE A 92 5.57 -20.21 -3.24
C ILE A 92 5.94 -19.15 -2.19
N CYS A 93 6.42 -19.53 -0.99
CA CYS A 93 6.91 -18.59 0.03
C CYS A 93 8.17 -17.83 -0.44
N TYR A 94 9.08 -18.51 -1.14
CA TYR A 94 10.25 -17.89 -1.74
C TYR A 94 9.88 -16.90 -2.85
N GLN A 95 8.87 -17.24 -3.66
CA GLN A 95 8.43 -16.38 -4.76
C GLN A 95 7.65 -15.14 -4.32
N THR A 96 6.99 -15.17 -3.17
CA THR A 96 6.19 -14.05 -2.66
C THR A 96 7.07 -12.98 -2.00
N GLN A 97 6.88 -11.71 -2.36
CA GLN A 97 7.62 -10.55 -1.84
C GLN A 97 6.91 -9.85 -0.67
N GLU A 98 6.13 -10.59 0.11
CA GLU A 98 5.38 -10.09 1.27
C GLU A 98 6.07 -10.38 2.61
N VAL A 99 5.56 -9.77 3.68
CA VAL A 99 5.97 -10.11 5.05
C VAL A 99 5.58 -11.56 5.36
N PHE A 100 6.48 -12.32 6.00
CA PHE A 100 6.28 -13.75 6.28
C PHE A 100 4.93 -14.07 6.94
N ILE A 101 4.49 -13.26 7.91
CA ILE A 101 3.25 -13.50 8.65
C ILE A 101 1.99 -13.42 7.77
N LYS A 102 1.99 -12.57 6.74
CA LYS A 102 0.89 -12.47 5.76
C LYS A 102 0.84 -13.70 4.86
N LYS A 103 2.00 -14.23 4.48
CA LYS A 103 2.11 -15.50 3.75
C LYS A 103 1.56 -16.64 4.59
N LEU A 104 1.97 -16.71 5.85
CA LEU A 104 1.54 -17.74 6.80
C LEU A 104 0.01 -17.77 6.94
N LEU A 105 -0.64 -16.62 7.08
CA LEU A 105 -2.10 -16.51 7.12
C LEU A 105 -2.76 -17.14 5.87
N VAL A 106 -2.26 -16.81 4.67
CA VAL A 106 -2.79 -17.36 3.41
C VAL A 106 -2.60 -18.88 3.35
N TYR A 107 -1.45 -19.40 3.78
CA TYR A 107 -1.25 -20.85 3.80
C TYR A 107 -2.15 -21.57 4.79
N ILE A 108 -2.28 -21.04 6.00
CA ILE A 108 -3.12 -21.65 7.04
C ILE A 108 -4.57 -21.70 6.58
N THR A 109 -5.09 -20.62 5.97
CA THR A 109 -6.46 -20.60 5.43
C THR A 109 -6.65 -21.61 4.29
N VAL A 110 -5.68 -21.77 3.39
CA VAL A 110 -5.72 -22.80 2.33
C VAL A 110 -5.69 -24.22 2.91
N ILE A 111 -4.86 -24.47 3.91
CA ILE A 111 -4.77 -25.76 4.60
C ILE A 111 -6.08 -26.09 5.31
N GLN A 112 -6.70 -25.12 6.01
CA GLN A 112 -8.00 -25.32 6.64
C GLN A 112 -9.09 -25.67 5.63
N TYR A 113 -9.15 -24.97 4.49
CA TYR A 113 -10.09 -25.31 3.43
C TYR A 113 -9.90 -26.77 2.95
N GLY A 114 -8.65 -27.22 2.80
CA GLY A 114 -8.34 -28.61 2.48
C GLY A 114 -8.78 -29.59 3.57
N ALA A 115 -8.56 -29.25 4.83
CA ALA A 115 -9.01 -30.02 5.98
C ALA A 115 -10.54 -30.14 6.01
N VAL A 116 -11.28 -29.06 5.79
CA VAL A 116 -12.75 -29.06 5.71
C VAL A 116 -13.24 -30.02 4.63
N ILE A 117 -12.67 -29.95 3.43
CA ILE A 117 -13.02 -30.86 2.33
C ILE A 117 -12.76 -32.31 2.71
N TYR A 118 -11.57 -32.62 3.25
CA TYR A 118 -11.22 -33.97 3.67
C TYR A 118 -12.17 -34.49 4.76
N THR A 119 -12.54 -33.64 5.70
CA THR A 119 -13.45 -33.94 6.81
C THR A 119 -14.86 -34.27 6.34
N VAL A 120 -15.35 -33.52 5.35
CA VAL A 120 -16.66 -33.77 4.77
C VAL A 120 -16.67 -35.06 3.95
N VAL A 121 -15.59 -35.38 3.22
CA VAL A 121 -15.57 -36.56 2.33
C VAL A 121 -15.34 -37.88 3.09
N THR A 122 -14.44 -37.88 4.07
CA THR A 122 -13.96 -39.11 4.74
C THR A 122 -15.07 -40.01 5.32
N PRO A 123 -16.08 -39.48 6.05
CA PRO A 123 -17.15 -40.30 6.63
C PRO A 123 -18.06 -40.94 5.58
N PHE A 124 -18.32 -40.25 4.46
CA PHE A 124 -19.27 -40.72 3.44
C PHE A 124 -18.77 -41.93 2.65
N VAL A 125 -17.47 -42.23 2.70
CA VAL A 125 -16.87 -43.31 1.91
C VAL A 125 -16.24 -44.37 2.80
N ASN A 126 -15.77 -44.00 3.99
CA ASN A 126 -15.09 -44.94 4.88
C ASN A 126 -16.00 -45.51 5.97
N MET A 127 -17.25 -45.02 6.12
CA MET A 127 -18.21 -45.65 7.02
C MET A 127 -18.84 -46.90 6.39
N PRO A 128 -18.86 -48.05 7.08
CA PRO A 128 -19.50 -49.27 6.58
C PRO A 128 -20.99 -49.10 6.29
N ALA A 129 -21.67 -48.20 7.02
CA ALA A 129 -23.09 -47.88 6.81
C ALA A 129 -23.35 -46.98 5.58
N SER A 130 -22.31 -46.48 4.92
CA SER A 130 -22.45 -45.58 3.77
C SER A 130 -22.70 -46.32 2.47
N PHE A 131 -23.59 -45.79 1.62
CA PHE A 131 -23.87 -46.34 0.30
C PHE A 131 -22.65 -46.35 -0.64
N LEU A 132 -21.67 -45.48 -0.37
CA LEU A 132 -20.46 -45.33 -1.18
C LEU A 132 -19.25 -46.08 -0.61
N TYR A 133 -19.46 -46.96 0.37
CA TYR A 133 -18.39 -47.74 0.99
C TYR A 133 -17.58 -48.51 -0.08
N ASP A 134 -16.26 -48.55 0.12
CA ASP A 134 -15.32 -49.18 -0.80
C ASP A 134 -14.37 -50.09 -0.02
N HIS A 135 -14.36 -51.38 -0.38
CA HIS A 135 -13.52 -52.40 0.24
C HIS A 135 -12.08 -52.41 -0.31
N SER A 136 -11.72 -51.49 -1.20
CA SER A 136 -10.41 -51.46 -1.85
C SER A 136 -9.30 -51.00 -0.89
N TYR A 137 -8.22 -51.78 -0.74
CA TYR A 137 -7.01 -51.38 0.02
C TYR A 137 -6.10 -50.43 -0.78
N THR A 138 -6.63 -49.31 -1.25
CA THR A 138 -5.83 -48.27 -1.92
C THR A 138 -5.98 -46.93 -1.20
N VAL A 139 -4.96 -46.07 -1.30
CA VAL A 139 -4.95 -44.78 -0.59
C VAL A 139 -6.06 -43.85 -1.09
N TYR A 140 -6.24 -43.78 -2.40
CA TYR A 140 -7.35 -43.07 -3.05
C TYR A 140 -8.33 -44.03 -3.73
N ASN A 141 -9.54 -44.09 -3.20
CA ASN A 141 -10.65 -44.91 -3.69
C ASN A 141 -11.75 -44.02 -4.29
N LYS A 142 -13.03 -44.42 -4.17
CA LYS A 142 -14.20 -43.56 -4.45
C LYS A 142 -14.15 -42.17 -3.79
N ASN A 143 -13.39 -42.03 -2.71
CA ASN A 143 -13.04 -40.76 -2.06
C ASN A 143 -12.52 -39.69 -3.04
N ALA A 144 -11.72 -40.09 -4.03
CA ALA A 144 -11.16 -39.15 -5.00
C ALA A 144 -12.25 -38.48 -5.85
N TYR A 145 -13.29 -39.23 -6.25
CA TYR A 145 -14.40 -38.69 -7.04
C TYR A 145 -15.27 -37.75 -6.21
N MET A 146 -15.57 -38.14 -4.96
CA MET A 146 -16.33 -37.27 -4.04
C MET A 146 -15.58 -35.98 -3.72
N ASN A 147 -14.27 -36.08 -3.51
CA ASN A 147 -13.40 -34.91 -3.34
C ASN A 147 -13.44 -33.97 -4.54
N LEU A 148 -13.34 -34.52 -5.76
CA LEU A 148 -13.43 -33.73 -6.99
C LEU A 148 -14.78 -33.04 -7.15
N LEU A 149 -15.89 -33.71 -6.83
CA LEU A 149 -17.22 -33.12 -6.88
C LEU A 149 -17.37 -31.96 -5.89
N LEU A 150 -16.92 -32.16 -4.64
CA LEU A 150 -16.97 -31.12 -3.61
C LEU A 150 -16.05 -29.94 -3.94
N LEU A 151 -14.87 -30.21 -4.50
CA LEU A 151 -13.97 -29.18 -5.02
C LEU A 151 -14.61 -28.41 -6.17
N ALA A 152 -15.18 -29.09 -7.16
CA ALA A 152 -15.83 -28.44 -8.30
C ALA A 152 -16.96 -27.48 -7.86
N PHE A 153 -17.70 -27.87 -6.82
CA PHE A 153 -18.76 -27.03 -6.25
C PHE A 153 -18.21 -25.88 -5.40
N SER A 154 -17.29 -26.13 -4.47
CA SER A 154 -16.85 -25.14 -3.47
C SER A 154 -15.72 -24.22 -3.94
N TYR A 155 -14.85 -24.70 -4.84
CA TYR A 155 -13.66 -23.96 -5.29
C TYR A 155 -13.96 -22.59 -5.90
N PRO A 156 -14.99 -22.41 -6.76
CA PRO A 156 -15.31 -21.10 -7.33
C PRO A 156 -15.62 -20.03 -6.26
N PHE A 157 -16.34 -20.42 -5.20
CA PHE A 157 -16.69 -19.51 -4.10
C PHE A 157 -15.46 -19.10 -3.30
N VAL A 158 -14.59 -20.06 -2.97
CA VAL A 158 -13.35 -19.79 -2.23
C VAL A 158 -12.36 -18.99 -3.09
N ALA A 159 -12.24 -19.33 -4.37
CA ALA A 159 -11.44 -18.56 -5.34
C ALA A 159 -11.92 -17.11 -5.45
N TYR A 160 -13.23 -16.90 -5.51
CA TYR A 160 -13.83 -15.56 -5.51
C TYR A 160 -13.48 -14.79 -4.24
N PHE A 161 -13.63 -15.43 -3.07
CA PHE A 161 -13.26 -14.85 -1.77
C PHE A 161 -11.77 -14.48 -1.68
N PHE A 162 -10.87 -15.36 -2.12
CA PHE A 162 -9.42 -15.09 -2.13
C PHE A 162 -9.06 -13.91 -3.04
N LYS A 163 -9.71 -13.82 -4.21
CA LYS A 163 -9.46 -12.76 -5.21
C LYS A 163 -10.08 -11.42 -4.84
N HIS A 164 -11.29 -11.38 -4.28
CA HIS A 164 -12.01 -10.14 -4.04
C HIS A 164 -11.90 -9.62 -2.61
N THR A 165 -11.78 -10.52 -1.63
CA THR A 165 -11.71 -10.16 -0.21
C THR A 165 -10.25 -10.16 0.26
N ILE A 166 -9.57 -11.31 0.23
CA ILE A 166 -8.22 -11.44 0.78
C ILE A 166 -7.22 -10.57 0.02
N GLN A 167 -7.22 -10.60 -1.31
CA GLN A 167 -6.30 -9.78 -2.12
C GLN A 167 -6.41 -8.27 -1.84
N ARG A 168 -7.61 -7.76 -1.51
CA ARG A 168 -7.83 -6.33 -1.20
C ARG A 168 -7.45 -5.97 0.22
N ILE A 169 -7.77 -6.85 1.18
CA ILE A 169 -7.59 -6.59 2.61
C ILE A 169 -6.13 -6.85 3.03
N LEU A 170 -5.49 -7.89 2.50
CA LEU A 170 -4.15 -8.34 2.92
C LEU A 170 -3.08 -7.23 2.93
N PRO A 171 -2.99 -6.32 1.94
CA PRO A 171 -2.05 -5.20 1.99
C PRO A 171 -2.37 -4.19 3.10
N ALA A 172 -3.65 -3.91 3.36
CA ALA A 172 -4.10 -2.91 4.34
C ALA A 172 -3.96 -3.38 5.80
N MET A 173 -3.89 -4.69 6.03
CA MET A 173 -3.75 -5.26 7.37
C MET A 173 -2.40 -4.92 8.00
N ASP A 174 -2.47 -4.50 9.27
CA ASP A 174 -1.35 -4.37 10.17
C ASP A 174 -0.86 -5.75 10.65
N GLN A 175 0.40 -5.81 11.09
CA GLN A 175 1.01 -7.08 11.51
C GLN A 175 0.34 -7.67 12.76
N ALA A 176 -0.21 -6.84 13.66
CA ALA A 176 -0.84 -7.34 14.88
C ALA A 176 -2.17 -8.04 14.57
N SER A 177 -3.00 -7.48 13.67
CA SER A 177 -4.26 -8.12 13.25
C SER A 177 -4.02 -9.41 12.45
N VAL A 178 -2.97 -9.46 11.62
CA VAL A 178 -2.57 -10.72 10.94
C VAL A 178 -2.13 -11.76 11.96
N ARG A 179 -1.36 -11.37 12.99
CA ARG A 179 -0.91 -12.27 14.06
C ARG A 179 -2.08 -12.86 14.85
N ARG A 180 -3.07 -12.03 15.21
CA ARG A 180 -4.30 -12.51 15.89
C ARG A 180 -5.06 -13.51 15.01
N GLY A 181 -5.22 -13.20 13.72
CA GLY A 181 -5.79 -14.13 12.74
C GLY A 181 -5.08 -15.48 12.68
N CYS A 182 -3.75 -15.47 12.54
CA CYS A 182 -2.96 -16.70 12.57
C CYS A 182 -3.20 -17.49 13.87
N LEU A 183 -3.27 -16.82 15.02
CA LEU A 183 -3.51 -17.49 16.31
C LEU A 183 -4.90 -18.14 16.37
N TYR A 184 -5.95 -17.46 15.89
CA TYR A 184 -7.28 -18.04 15.81
C TYR A 184 -7.32 -19.27 14.89
N LEU A 185 -6.75 -19.17 13.70
CA LEU A 185 -6.75 -20.26 12.73
C LEU A 185 -5.90 -21.46 13.17
N VAL A 186 -4.75 -21.23 13.80
CA VAL A 186 -3.92 -22.30 14.39
C VAL A 186 -4.68 -22.99 15.52
N THR A 187 -5.40 -22.24 16.37
CA THR A 187 -6.24 -22.81 17.43
C THR A 187 -7.31 -23.73 16.84
N VAL A 188 -7.99 -23.32 15.77
CA VAL A 188 -8.99 -24.15 15.08
C VAL A 188 -8.37 -25.42 14.49
N ILE A 189 -7.20 -25.33 13.85
CA ILE A 189 -6.49 -26.52 13.35
C ILE A 189 -6.10 -27.45 14.50
N PHE A 190 -5.62 -26.91 15.61
CA PHE A 190 -5.24 -27.71 16.76
C PHE A 190 -6.45 -28.43 17.36
N LEU A 191 -7.59 -27.73 17.51
CA LEU A 191 -8.85 -28.34 17.91
C LEU A 191 -9.25 -29.44 16.94
N TYR A 192 -9.18 -29.19 15.63
CA TYR A 192 -9.45 -30.19 14.60
C TYR A 192 -8.56 -31.44 14.71
N CYS A 193 -7.25 -31.26 14.88
CA CYS A 193 -6.32 -32.37 15.06
C CYS A 193 -6.60 -33.16 16.35
N PHE A 194 -6.87 -32.47 17.45
CA PHE A 194 -7.26 -33.10 18.71
C PHE A 194 -8.57 -33.91 18.55
N CYS A 195 -9.52 -33.35 17.82
CA CYS A 195 -10.80 -33.98 17.49
C CYS A 195 -10.61 -35.25 16.64
N ILE A 196 -9.74 -35.24 15.62
CA ILE A 196 -9.43 -36.46 14.85
C ILE A 196 -8.74 -37.50 15.74
N PHE A 197 -7.78 -37.06 16.56
CA PHE A 197 -7.04 -37.97 17.44
C PHE A 197 -7.95 -38.71 18.43
N THR A 198 -8.94 -38.02 19.02
CA THR A 198 -9.92 -38.65 19.92
C THR A 198 -10.84 -39.62 19.18
N VAL A 199 -11.23 -39.31 17.94
CA VAL A 199 -12.02 -40.21 17.09
C VAL A 199 -11.22 -41.46 16.69
N MET A 200 -9.94 -41.30 16.35
CA MET A 200 -9.07 -42.41 15.91
C MET A 200 -8.66 -43.34 17.05
N ASN A 201 -8.47 -42.81 18.27
CA ASN A 201 -8.14 -43.60 19.47
C ASN A 201 -9.37 -44.17 20.19
N ARG A 202 -10.48 -44.39 19.46
CA ARG A 202 -11.64 -45.14 19.94
C ARG A 202 -11.24 -46.56 20.32
N THR A 203 -10.92 -46.79 21.59
CA THR A 203 -10.77 -48.14 22.14
C THR A 203 -12.06 -48.67 22.74
N ASN A 204 -13.00 -47.81 23.18
CA ASN A 204 -14.25 -48.24 23.82
C ASN A 204 -15.45 -47.35 23.46
N GLY A 205 -16.29 -47.81 22.54
CA GLY A 205 -17.77 -47.72 22.52
C GLY A 205 -18.54 -46.40 22.74
N LEU A 206 -17.92 -45.25 22.99
CA LEU A 206 -18.63 -44.06 23.48
C LEU A 206 -19.36 -43.23 22.41
N PHE A 207 -19.10 -43.46 21.12
CA PHE A 207 -19.69 -42.65 20.06
C PHE A 207 -20.15 -43.54 18.88
N LYS A 208 -21.46 -43.55 18.60
CA LYS A 208 -22.05 -44.17 17.40
C LYS A 208 -21.76 -43.29 16.16
N ASP A 209 -22.09 -43.78 14.97
CA ASP A 209 -21.90 -43.03 13.72
C ASP A 209 -22.62 -41.65 13.73
N VAL A 210 -23.74 -41.57 14.45
CA VAL A 210 -24.51 -40.33 14.68
C VAL A 210 -23.71 -39.30 15.47
N ASP A 211 -22.97 -39.73 16.49
CA ASP A 211 -22.18 -38.83 17.31
C ASP A 211 -20.98 -38.27 16.54
N LEU A 212 -20.42 -39.06 15.61
CA LEU A 212 -19.38 -38.57 14.71
C LEU A 212 -19.94 -37.49 13.76
N MET A 213 -21.12 -37.70 13.18
CA MET A 213 -21.75 -36.68 12.33
C MET A 213 -22.05 -35.38 13.09
N LEU A 214 -22.66 -35.48 14.28
CA LEU A 214 -22.92 -34.32 15.15
C LEU A 214 -21.63 -33.56 15.48
N PHE A 215 -20.55 -34.29 15.75
CA PHE A 215 -19.26 -33.72 16.07
C PHE A 215 -18.59 -33.03 14.87
N LEU A 216 -18.68 -33.60 13.67
CA LEU A 216 -18.18 -32.96 12.46
C LEU A 216 -18.93 -31.66 12.14
N ILE A 217 -20.25 -31.67 12.35
CA ILE A 217 -21.07 -30.45 12.22
C ILE A 217 -20.61 -29.40 13.24
N ALA A 218 -20.31 -29.80 14.49
CA ALA A 218 -19.81 -28.88 15.50
C ALA A 218 -18.45 -28.27 15.12
N VAL A 219 -17.52 -29.06 14.60
CA VAL A 219 -16.21 -28.55 14.12
C VAL A 219 -16.40 -27.56 12.96
N LEU A 220 -17.24 -27.88 11.97
CA LEU A 220 -17.54 -26.97 10.86
C LEU A 220 -18.21 -25.67 11.35
N ALA A 221 -19.13 -25.77 12.31
CA ALA A 221 -19.76 -24.60 12.91
C ALA A 221 -18.73 -23.72 13.63
N THR A 222 -17.79 -24.31 14.37
CA THR A 222 -16.72 -23.55 15.02
C THR A 222 -15.79 -22.87 14.03
N ASP A 223 -15.45 -23.52 12.91
CA ASP A 223 -14.62 -22.93 11.85
C ASP A 223 -15.30 -21.69 11.25
N ILE A 224 -16.59 -21.81 10.88
CA ILE A 224 -17.39 -20.70 10.35
C ILE A 224 -17.47 -19.54 11.36
N LEU A 225 -17.68 -19.85 12.64
CA LEU A 225 -17.81 -18.84 13.70
C LEU A 225 -16.49 -18.08 13.90
N VAL A 226 -15.36 -18.78 13.92
CA VAL A 226 -14.03 -18.16 14.05
C VAL A 226 -13.70 -17.29 12.83
N TYR A 227 -14.00 -17.76 11.62
CA TYR A 227 -13.86 -16.94 10.41
C TYR A 227 -14.72 -15.67 10.49
N TYR A 228 -15.98 -15.80 10.91
CA TYR A 228 -16.88 -14.65 11.06
C TYR A 228 -16.34 -13.64 12.08
N MET A 229 -15.93 -14.10 13.26
CA MET A 229 -15.35 -13.24 14.30
C MET A 229 -14.11 -12.50 13.79
N TYR A 230 -13.19 -13.23 13.14
CA TYR A 230 -11.97 -12.65 12.60
C TYR A 230 -12.23 -11.57 11.55
N PHE A 231 -13.09 -11.85 10.56
CA PHE A 231 -13.40 -10.87 9.52
C PHE A 231 -14.22 -9.69 10.05
N SER A 232 -15.06 -9.89 11.07
CA SER A 232 -15.78 -8.81 11.76
C SER A 232 -14.80 -7.87 12.48
N GLU A 233 -13.87 -8.43 13.26
CA GLU A 233 -12.84 -7.66 13.97
C GLU A 233 -11.95 -6.87 12.99
N LEU A 234 -11.55 -7.51 11.87
CA LEU A 234 -10.77 -6.83 10.83
C LEU A 234 -11.53 -5.64 10.23
N LYS A 235 -12.82 -5.81 9.95
CA LYS A 235 -13.64 -4.75 9.37
C LYS A 235 -13.75 -3.57 10.34
N GLU A 236 -13.96 -3.85 11.62
CA GLU A 236 -14.03 -2.82 12.67
C GLU A 236 -12.68 -2.12 12.85
N SER A 237 -11.58 -2.86 12.87
CA SER A 237 -10.23 -2.30 12.98
C SER A 237 -9.89 -1.36 11.82
N LEU A 238 -10.25 -1.73 10.59
CA LEU A 238 -10.06 -0.89 9.42
C LEU A 238 -10.93 0.38 9.48
N ALA A 239 -12.19 0.25 9.89
CA ALA A 239 -13.10 1.39 10.06
C ALA A 239 -12.61 2.36 11.14
N ASN A 240 -12.16 1.84 12.29
CA ASN A 240 -11.59 2.67 13.37
C ASN A 240 -10.34 3.40 12.91
N ARG A 241 -9.47 2.75 12.12
CA ARG A 241 -8.28 3.40 11.57
C ARG A 241 -8.62 4.54 10.62
N GLU A 242 -9.63 4.35 9.77
CA GLU A 242 -10.13 5.41 8.89
C GLU A 242 -10.69 6.59 9.70
N LEU A 243 -11.46 6.30 10.75
CA LEU A 243 -11.99 7.32 11.67
C LEU A 243 -10.87 8.10 12.37
N TYR A 244 -9.82 7.43 12.86
CA TYR A 244 -8.66 8.11 13.46
C TYR A 244 -7.96 9.05 12.48
N HIS A 245 -7.79 8.64 11.22
CA HIS A 245 -7.22 9.51 10.20
C HIS A 245 -8.11 10.74 9.91
N GLN A 246 -9.43 10.58 9.93
CA GLN A 246 -10.35 11.70 9.79
C GLN A 246 -10.25 12.66 10.97
N LEU A 247 -10.22 12.14 12.20
CA LEU A 247 -10.08 12.95 13.42
C LEU A 247 -8.77 13.74 13.45
N ASP A 248 -7.65 13.13 13.04
CA ASP A 248 -6.35 13.80 12.95
C ASP A 248 -6.35 14.96 11.94
N SER A 249 -7.00 14.74 10.78
CA SER A 249 -7.21 15.79 9.78
C SER A 249 -8.09 16.92 10.32
N PHE A 250 -9.17 16.60 11.03
CA PHE A 250 -10.05 17.59 11.65
C PHE A 250 -9.33 18.40 12.74
N GLN A 251 -8.52 17.74 13.56
CA GLN A 251 -7.71 18.40 14.60
C GLN A 251 -6.74 19.41 13.97
N THR A 252 -6.04 19.02 12.91
CA THR A 252 -5.12 19.91 12.17
C THR A 252 -5.86 21.12 11.59
N GLN A 253 -7.08 20.94 11.07
CA GLN A 253 -7.89 22.05 10.56
C GLN A 253 -8.37 22.96 11.69
N TYR A 254 -8.79 22.38 12.81
CA TYR A 254 -9.20 23.12 13.99
C TYR A 254 -8.07 24.01 14.53
N GLU A 255 -6.84 23.50 14.59
CA GLU A 255 -5.67 24.26 15.03
C GLU A 255 -5.39 25.47 14.12
N LYS A 256 -5.51 25.31 12.79
CA LYS A 256 -5.36 26.42 11.83
C LYS A 256 -6.45 27.49 11.97
N ILE A 257 -7.70 27.06 12.21
CA ILE A 257 -8.81 27.99 12.45
C ILE A 257 -8.57 28.73 13.77
N SER A 258 -8.16 28.01 14.82
CA SER A 258 -7.86 28.60 16.13
C SER A 258 -6.72 29.62 16.05
N SER A 259 -5.64 29.31 15.32
CA SER A 259 -4.53 30.26 15.14
C SER A 259 -4.98 31.50 14.36
N SER A 260 -5.78 31.31 13.31
CA SER A 260 -6.33 32.42 12.51
C SER A 260 -7.24 33.33 13.34
N ILE A 261 -8.04 32.76 14.25
CA ILE A 261 -8.87 33.52 15.17
C ILE A 261 -8.00 34.33 16.15
N GLU A 262 -6.90 33.75 16.65
CA GLU A 262 -6.00 34.45 17.56
C GLU A 262 -5.22 35.57 16.87
N ASP A 263 -4.81 35.38 15.62
CA ASP A 263 -4.21 36.43 14.79
C ASP A 263 -5.20 37.56 14.49
N ALA A 264 -6.44 37.24 14.15
CA ALA A 264 -7.50 38.23 13.98
C ALA A 264 -7.77 39.01 15.27
N ARG A 265 -7.72 38.35 16.44
CA ARG A 265 -7.84 39.03 17.75
C ARG A 265 -6.68 39.99 18.00
N ARG A 266 -5.44 39.60 17.68
CA ARG A 266 -4.26 40.47 17.80
C ARG A 266 -4.38 41.69 16.89
N ILE A 267 -4.69 41.49 15.61
CA ILE A 267 -4.94 42.59 14.65
C ILE A 267 -6.01 43.54 15.16
N ARG A 268 -7.13 43.02 15.68
CA ARG A 268 -8.21 43.85 16.25
C ARG A 268 -7.73 44.65 17.46
N HIS A 269 -6.95 44.05 18.36
CA HIS A 269 -6.42 44.73 19.54
C HIS A 269 -5.47 45.87 19.14
N ASP A 270 -4.57 45.62 18.20
CA ASP A 270 -3.62 46.61 17.70
C ASP A 270 -4.36 47.78 17.04
N LEU A 271 -5.36 47.49 16.19
CA LEU A 271 -6.24 48.52 15.62
C LEU A 271 -6.94 49.37 16.68
N GLN A 272 -7.47 48.76 17.74
CA GLN A 272 -8.08 49.49 18.85
C GLN A 272 -7.07 50.39 19.56
N HIS A 273 -5.84 49.93 19.74
CA HIS A 273 -4.78 50.72 20.33
C HIS A 273 -4.44 51.95 19.48
N HIS A 274 -4.24 51.77 18.17
CA HIS A 274 -3.99 52.87 17.23
C HIS A 274 -5.13 53.90 17.22
N LEU A 275 -6.39 53.45 17.19
CA LEU A 275 -7.55 54.35 17.25
C LEU A 275 -7.62 55.15 18.56
N ASN A 276 -7.26 54.54 19.69
CA ASN A 276 -7.22 55.24 20.98
C ASN A 276 -6.13 56.31 21.02
N VAL A 277 -4.94 56.03 20.48
CA VAL A 277 -3.85 57.00 20.39
C VAL A 277 -4.26 58.20 19.52
N ILE A 278 -4.84 57.93 18.34
CA ILE A 278 -5.36 58.98 17.44
C ILE A 278 -6.41 59.84 18.17
N ARG A 279 -7.35 59.22 18.90
CA ARG A 279 -8.38 59.92 19.65
C ARG A 279 -7.79 60.81 20.75
N SER A 280 -6.78 60.35 21.48
CA SER A 280 -6.11 61.13 22.54
C SER A 280 -5.42 62.37 21.97
N LEU A 281 -4.64 62.18 20.89
CA LEU A 281 -3.92 63.28 20.24
C LEU A 281 -4.85 64.35 19.66
N LEU A 282 -6.02 63.95 19.15
CA LEU A 282 -7.08 64.86 18.72
C LEU A 282 -7.69 65.64 19.89
N GLN A 283 -8.00 64.97 21.01
CA GLN A 283 -8.58 65.63 22.20
C GLN A 283 -7.62 66.65 22.84
N GLU A 284 -6.32 66.40 22.77
CA GLU A 284 -5.28 67.30 23.30
C GLU A 284 -4.86 68.42 22.33
N ASN A 285 -5.50 68.54 21.15
CA ASN A 285 -5.15 69.51 20.09
C ASN A 285 -3.68 69.43 19.63
N ARG A 286 -3.02 68.26 19.73
CA ARG A 286 -1.61 68.06 19.36
C ARG A 286 -1.44 67.72 17.88
N GLN A 287 -1.76 68.68 17.02
CA GLN A 287 -1.88 68.44 15.57
C GLN A 287 -0.55 68.03 14.89
N LYS A 288 0.59 68.52 15.38
CA LYS A 288 1.92 68.12 14.86
C LYS A 288 2.26 66.66 15.20
N GLU A 289 2.01 66.24 16.44
CA GLU A 289 2.27 64.86 16.90
C GLU A 289 1.35 63.85 16.20
N LEU A 290 0.09 64.21 15.96
CA LEU A 290 -0.85 63.40 15.19
C LEU A 290 -0.36 63.14 13.76
N ASN A 291 0.08 64.19 13.05
CA ASN A 291 0.62 64.04 11.69
C ASN A 291 1.87 63.16 11.67
N GLN A 292 2.76 63.31 12.65
CA GLN A 292 3.97 62.50 12.75
C GLN A 292 3.64 61.02 13.03
N TYR A 293 2.68 60.75 13.92
CA TYR A 293 2.20 59.39 14.21
C TYR A 293 1.56 58.73 12.98
N LEU A 294 0.71 59.47 12.25
CA LEU A 294 0.10 58.97 11.01
C LEU A 294 1.16 58.67 9.96
N ILE A 295 2.15 59.54 9.74
CA ILE A 295 3.25 59.28 8.80
C ILE A 295 4.00 57.99 9.18
N GLN A 296 4.38 57.83 10.45
CA GLN A 296 5.09 56.64 10.92
C GLN A 296 4.24 55.36 10.76
N TYR A 297 2.96 55.42 11.10
CA TYR A 297 2.05 54.28 10.97
C TYR A 297 1.82 53.90 9.50
N THR A 298 1.68 54.90 8.61
CA THR A 298 1.49 54.67 7.18
C THR A 298 2.77 54.12 6.54
N GLN A 299 3.94 54.62 6.93
CA GLN A 299 5.24 54.09 6.49
C GLN A 299 5.45 52.63 6.94
N ALA A 300 5.08 52.28 8.18
CA ALA A 300 5.16 50.90 8.64
C ALA A 300 4.23 49.95 7.86
N ILE A 301 3.07 50.45 7.40
CA ILE A 301 2.16 49.71 6.52
C ILE A 301 2.72 49.62 5.09
N GLU A 302 3.37 50.68 4.60
CA GLU A 302 4.01 50.72 3.27
C GLU A 302 5.25 49.83 3.19
N GLU A 303 6.03 49.67 4.27
CA GLU A 303 7.11 48.67 4.34
C GLU A 303 6.59 47.22 4.27
N ILE A 304 5.33 47.01 4.66
CA ILE A 304 4.61 45.73 4.49
C ILE A 304 3.96 45.65 3.09
N SER A 305 3.82 46.77 2.38
CA SER A 305 3.17 46.82 1.08
C SER A 305 4.05 46.20 -0.01
N GLN A 306 3.42 45.31 -0.76
CA GLN A 306 4.00 44.51 -1.84
C GLN A 306 4.69 45.39 -2.88
N HIS A 307 5.96 45.10 -3.19
CA HIS A 307 6.65 45.72 -4.31
C HIS A 307 5.99 45.27 -5.61
N THR A 308 5.60 46.23 -6.46
CA THR A 308 5.12 45.92 -7.81
C THR A 308 6.32 45.65 -8.70
N TYR A 309 6.51 44.39 -9.12
CA TYR A 309 7.62 43.98 -9.98
C TYR A 309 7.20 43.84 -11.44
N THR A 310 5.92 43.55 -11.69
CA THR A 310 5.38 43.22 -13.01
C THR A 310 4.00 43.82 -13.23
N ALA A 311 3.50 43.79 -14.46
CA ALA A 311 2.10 44.12 -14.74
C ALA A 311 1.13 42.95 -14.42
N SER A 312 1.58 41.91 -13.71
CA SER A 312 0.79 40.74 -13.33
C SER A 312 0.61 40.66 -11.80
N PRO A 313 -0.61 40.88 -11.28
CA PRO A 313 -0.89 40.82 -9.85
C PRO A 313 -0.56 39.45 -9.24
N LEU A 314 -0.72 38.37 -10.01
CA LEU A 314 -0.42 37.02 -9.57
C LEU A 314 1.10 36.80 -9.41
N LEU A 315 1.89 37.19 -10.42
CA LEU A 315 3.35 37.12 -10.34
C LEU A 315 3.88 37.95 -9.17
N ASP A 316 3.37 39.17 -9.00
CA ASP A 316 3.79 40.05 -7.93
C ASP A 316 3.43 39.48 -6.55
N SER A 317 2.25 38.86 -6.40
CA SER A 317 1.87 38.21 -5.13
C SER A 317 2.85 37.08 -4.77
N ILE A 318 3.23 36.24 -5.75
CA ILE A 318 4.19 35.15 -5.54
C ILE A 318 5.59 35.70 -5.24
N LEU A 319 6.05 36.69 -6.01
CA LEU A 319 7.36 37.31 -5.82
C LEU A 319 7.49 37.95 -4.45
N ASN A 320 6.49 38.73 -4.03
CA ASN A 320 6.50 39.40 -2.72
C ASN A 320 6.55 38.40 -1.56
N TYR A 321 5.77 37.32 -1.63
CA TYR A 321 5.82 36.26 -0.61
C TYR A 321 7.24 35.69 -0.46
N TYR A 322 7.89 35.35 -1.57
CA TYR A 322 9.23 34.76 -1.54
C TYR A 322 10.33 35.76 -1.23
N VAL A 323 10.22 37.02 -1.66
CA VAL A 323 11.14 38.10 -1.28
C VAL A 323 11.07 38.31 0.23
N GLN A 324 9.87 38.45 0.80
CA GLN A 324 9.70 38.61 2.25
C GLN A 324 10.26 37.42 3.03
N ARG A 325 10.06 36.20 2.51
CA ARG A 325 10.63 34.99 3.11
C ARG A 325 12.16 35.01 3.08
N CYS A 326 12.77 35.35 1.95
CA CYS A 326 14.22 35.49 1.85
C CYS A 326 14.77 36.57 2.80
N THR A 327 14.10 37.71 2.91
CA THR A 327 14.47 38.78 3.85
C THR A 327 14.43 38.29 5.29
N SER A 328 13.38 37.56 5.69
CA SER A 328 13.27 36.98 7.04
C SER A 328 14.37 35.95 7.35
N GLU A 329 14.96 35.33 6.33
CA GLU A 329 16.01 34.33 6.43
C GLU A 329 17.42 34.90 6.13
N ALA A 330 17.54 36.23 6.06
CA ALA A 330 18.79 36.95 5.78
C ALA A 330 19.47 36.56 4.44
N ILE A 331 18.67 36.27 3.41
CA ILE A 331 19.13 35.98 2.05
C ILE A 331 19.03 37.23 1.18
N GLU A 332 20.12 37.62 0.52
CA GLU A 332 20.10 38.73 -0.44
C GLU A 332 19.31 38.32 -1.69
N VAL A 333 18.31 39.12 -2.08
CA VAL A 333 17.50 38.86 -3.28
C VAL A 333 17.56 40.04 -4.23
N GLU A 334 17.79 39.73 -5.50
CA GLU A 334 17.73 40.66 -6.60
C GLU A 334 16.64 40.21 -7.58
N VAL A 335 15.64 41.05 -7.80
CA VAL A 335 14.51 40.75 -8.69
C VAL A 335 14.58 41.65 -9.91
N ASP A 336 14.75 41.03 -11.06
CA ASP A 336 14.63 41.67 -12.37
C ASP A 336 13.49 41.00 -13.14
N ALA A 337 12.28 41.52 -12.96
CA ALA A 337 11.08 41.03 -13.64
C ALA A 337 10.53 42.11 -14.58
N VAL A 338 10.32 41.76 -15.85
CA VAL A 338 9.68 42.64 -16.83
C VAL A 338 8.63 41.81 -17.56
N VAL A 339 7.38 41.99 -17.15
CA VAL A 339 6.21 41.35 -17.75
C VAL A 339 5.19 42.45 -17.99
N ILE A 340 4.94 42.74 -19.27
CA ILE A 340 4.14 43.88 -19.74
C ILE A 340 2.63 43.56 -19.86
N LYS A 341 2.25 42.28 -19.72
CA LYS A 341 0.86 41.78 -19.77
C LYS A 341 0.79 40.46 -19.00
N GLU A 342 -0.37 40.18 -18.38
CA GLU A 342 -0.65 38.90 -17.72
C GLU A 342 -0.41 37.72 -18.68
N PRO A 343 0.47 36.75 -18.33
CA PRO A 343 0.67 35.56 -19.15
C PRO A 343 -0.55 34.63 -19.04
N GLU A 344 -0.96 33.99 -20.13
CA GLU A 344 -2.08 33.02 -20.15
C GLU A 344 -1.70 31.66 -19.53
N VAL A 345 -1.17 31.68 -18.29
CA VAL A 345 -0.78 30.50 -17.53
C VAL A 345 -1.71 30.37 -16.33
N ASP A 346 -2.22 29.16 -16.09
CA ASP A 346 -3.09 28.89 -14.95
C ASP A 346 -2.39 29.24 -13.62
N ALA A 347 -3.14 29.82 -12.69
CA ALA A 347 -2.60 30.31 -11.42
C ALA A 347 -1.96 29.20 -10.57
N ILE A 348 -2.51 27.99 -10.61
CA ILE A 348 -1.97 26.84 -9.89
C ILE A 348 -0.63 26.45 -10.51
N ASP A 349 -0.55 26.39 -11.83
CA ASP A 349 0.68 26.01 -12.53
C ASP A 349 1.80 27.02 -12.30
N LEU A 350 1.49 28.32 -12.32
CA LEU A 350 2.47 29.38 -12.07
C LEU A 350 2.99 29.32 -10.63
N THR A 351 2.10 29.06 -9.67
CA THR A 351 2.45 28.86 -8.25
C THR A 351 3.32 27.63 -8.07
N VAL A 352 3.00 26.51 -8.73
CA VAL A 352 3.80 25.28 -8.68
C VAL A 352 5.19 25.52 -9.29
N LEU A 353 5.27 26.21 -10.42
CA LEU A 353 6.54 26.50 -11.10
C LEU A 353 7.46 27.38 -10.25
N LEU A 354 6.98 28.59 -9.90
CA LEU A 354 7.77 29.56 -9.15
C LEU A 354 8.03 29.09 -7.72
N GLY A 355 7.03 28.48 -7.08
CA GLY A 355 7.16 27.99 -5.72
C GLY A 355 8.22 26.90 -5.59
N ASN A 356 8.23 25.91 -6.48
CA ASN A 356 9.28 24.88 -6.47
C ASN A 356 10.66 25.46 -6.82
N ALA A 357 10.74 26.41 -7.75
CA ALA A 357 12.02 27.01 -8.13
C ALA A 357 12.63 27.86 -7.00
N LEU A 358 11.82 28.69 -6.34
CA LEU A 358 12.24 29.57 -5.26
C LEU A 358 12.50 28.82 -3.96
N GLU A 359 11.69 27.81 -3.63
CA GLU A 359 11.94 26.94 -2.48
C GLU A 359 13.29 26.21 -2.62
N ASN A 360 13.58 25.66 -3.80
CA ASN A 360 14.86 25.03 -4.09
C ASN A 360 16.03 26.03 -3.96
N ALA A 361 15.85 27.25 -4.47
CA ALA A 361 16.87 28.29 -4.40
C ALA A 361 17.17 28.69 -2.94
N ILE A 362 16.14 28.88 -2.13
CA ILE A 362 16.25 29.21 -0.70
C ILE A 362 16.97 28.11 0.07
N GLN A 363 16.53 26.85 -0.10
CA GLN A 363 17.10 25.70 0.63
C GLN A 363 18.60 25.55 0.37
N GLU A 364 19.01 25.65 -0.89
CA GLU A 364 20.42 25.51 -1.27
C GLU A 364 21.25 26.73 -0.86
N SER A 365 20.70 27.94 -0.94
CA SER A 365 21.43 29.15 -0.55
C SER A 365 21.71 29.23 0.95
N LYS A 366 20.82 28.71 1.81
CA LYS A 366 21.06 28.63 3.26
C LYS A 366 22.33 27.88 3.66
N LEU A 367 22.82 27.00 2.79
CA LEU A 367 24.02 26.19 3.04
C LEU A 367 25.32 26.92 2.66
N THR A 368 25.24 28.23 2.36
CA THR A 368 26.38 29.05 1.91
C THR A 368 26.63 30.24 2.83
N ASN A 369 27.89 30.71 2.91
CA ASN A 369 28.28 31.80 3.82
C ASN A 369 27.74 33.19 3.41
N HIS A 370 27.30 33.36 2.16
CA HIS A 370 26.77 34.62 1.62
C HIS A 370 25.59 34.33 0.68
N PRO A 371 24.43 33.92 1.22
CA PRO A 371 23.28 33.49 0.43
C PRO A 371 22.78 34.62 -0.47
N LYS A 372 22.72 34.36 -1.77
CA LYS A 372 22.19 35.31 -2.76
C LYS A 372 21.36 34.56 -3.80
N ILE A 373 20.19 35.12 -4.11
CA ILE A 373 19.26 34.64 -5.13
C ILE A 373 19.00 35.79 -6.12
N ILE A 374 19.05 35.47 -7.41
CA ILE A 374 18.74 36.40 -8.49
C ILE A 374 17.58 35.82 -9.31
N ILE A 375 16.51 36.59 -9.44
CA ILE A 375 15.27 36.19 -10.11
C ILE A 375 15.13 37.02 -11.39
N TYR A 376 15.11 36.34 -12.54
CA TYR A 376 14.86 36.94 -13.84
C TYR A 376 13.56 36.42 -14.41
N ILE A 377 12.61 37.31 -14.67
CA ILE A 377 11.36 36.98 -15.35
C ILE A 377 11.18 37.93 -16.54
N ARG A 378 10.90 37.36 -17.72
CA ARG A 378 10.63 38.12 -18.95
C ARG A 378 9.45 37.52 -19.68
N TYR A 379 8.59 38.37 -20.22
CA TYR A 379 7.55 37.96 -21.17
C TYR A 379 7.83 38.60 -22.53
N VAL A 380 8.29 37.79 -23.49
CA VAL A 380 8.75 38.25 -24.82
C VAL A 380 8.23 37.28 -25.88
N ASP A 381 7.72 37.81 -27.00
CA ASP A 381 7.18 37.03 -28.13
C ASP A 381 6.16 35.95 -27.72
N GLU A 382 5.25 36.29 -26.80
CA GLU A 382 4.25 35.38 -26.20
C GLU A 382 4.89 34.16 -25.49
N ARG A 383 6.09 34.34 -24.93
CA ARG A 383 6.81 33.33 -24.15
C ARG A 383 7.14 33.87 -22.77
N LEU A 384 6.85 33.07 -21.76
CA LEU A 384 7.29 33.35 -20.39
C LEU A 384 8.63 32.68 -20.15
N LEU A 385 9.64 33.48 -19.86
CA LEU A 385 10.99 33.07 -19.51
C LEU A 385 11.20 33.30 -18.02
N VAL A 386 11.52 32.23 -17.29
CA VAL A 386 11.85 32.30 -15.87
C VAL A 386 13.26 31.75 -15.69
N ARG A 387 14.15 32.53 -15.09
CA ARG A 387 15.49 32.11 -14.71
C ARG A 387 15.76 32.49 -13.27
N ILE A 388 16.06 31.51 -12.44
CA ILE A 388 16.42 31.72 -11.04
C ILE A 388 17.83 31.20 -10.82
N GLU A 389 18.69 32.06 -10.29
CA GLU A 389 20.06 31.74 -9.95
C GLU A 389 20.26 31.84 -8.44
N ASN A 390 20.91 30.85 -7.85
CA ASN A 390 21.21 30.86 -6.43
C ASN A 390 22.63 30.35 -6.18
N LYS A 391 23.27 30.87 -5.13
CA LYS A 391 24.52 30.27 -4.64
C LYS A 391 24.21 28.90 -4.02
N CYS A 392 25.09 27.93 -4.24
CA CYS A 392 24.98 26.57 -3.70
C CYS A 392 26.34 26.02 -3.27
N HIS A 393 26.36 25.00 -2.42
CA HIS A 393 27.58 24.34 -1.96
C HIS A 393 28.15 23.37 -3.02
N SER A 394 29.48 23.38 -3.19
CA SER A 394 30.19 22.58 -4.20
C SER A 394 30.46 21.16 -3.72
N MET A 395 29.81 20.16 -4.32
CA MET A 395 30.15 18.73 -4.15
C MET A 395 29.82 17.87 -5.38
N THR A 396 29.58 18.45 -6.55
CA THR A 396 29.15 17.68 -7.73
C THR A 396 29.74 18.24 -9.03
N VAL A 397 29.99 17.37 -10.00
CA VAL A 397 30.52 17.71 -11.33
C VAL A 397 29.66 18.79 -12.00
N SER A 398 30.29 19.87 -12.45
CA SER A 398 29.66 20.94 -13.23
C SER A 398 28.95 20.37 -14.47
N GLY A 399 27.67 20.69 -14.66
CA GLY A 399 26.90 20.17 -15.79
C GLY A 399 25.37 20.31 -15.67
N ARG A 400 24.68 19.78 -16.69
CA ARG A 400 23.20 19.72 -16.73
C ARG A 400 22.71 18.66 -15.76
N ILE A 401 21.76 19.03 -14.90
CA ILE A 401 21.14 18.12 -13.94
C ILE A 401 19.85 17.56 -14.53
N LEU A 402 19.75 16.23 -14.55
CA LEU A 402 18.52 15.55 -14.94
C LEU A 402 17.66 15.27 -13.70
N PRO A 403 16.34 15.53 -13.75
CA PRO A 403 15.43 15.16 -12.69
C PRO A 403 15.47 13.64 -12.47
N LYS A 404 15.93 13.16 -11.32
CA LYS A 404 15.95 11.73 -10.99
C LYS A 404 14.75 11.36 -10.11
N LYS A 405 14.03 10.30 -10.48
CA LYS A 405 13.07 9.63 -9.59
C LYS A 405 13.82 8.74 -8.60
N ARG A 406 14.45 9.28 -7.55
CA ARG A 406 14.65 8.50 -6.29
C ARG A 406 15.09 9.28 -5.05
N SER A 407 14.36 8.93 -3.98
CA SER A 407 14.53 9.00 -2.52
C SER A 407 14.61 10.35 -1.78
N GLU A 408 13.75 10.40 -0.76
CA GLU A 408 13.76 11.26 0.43
C GLU A 408 13.58 12.77 0.23
N LYS A 409 12.32 13.21 0.41
CA LYS A 409 11.81 14.57 0.61
C LYS A 409 12.05 15.65 -0.46
N HIS A 410 13.05 15.58 -1.34
CA HIS A 410 13.47 16.76 -2.15
C HIS A 410 13.44 16.57 -3.69
N GLY A 411 13.24 15.35 -4.21
CA GLY A 411 13.37 15.07 -5.66
C GLY A 411 12.16 15.38 -6.56
N TYR A 412 11.02 15.82 -6.01
CA TYR A 412 9.79 16.03 -6.79
C TYR A 412 9.67 17.42 -7.44
N GLY A 413 10.31 18.44 -6.86
CA GLY A 413 10.18 19.83 -7.33
C GLY A 413 10.61 20.03 -8.78
N MET A 414 11.76 19.46 -9.18
CA MET A 414 12.25 19.53 -10.57
C MET A 414 11.36 18.79 -11.57
N ILE A 415 10.75 17.68 -11.14
CA ILE A 415 9.80 16.92 -11.98
C ILE A 415 8.52 17.72 -12.18
N ASN A 416 8.01 18.36 -11.12
CA ASN A 416 6.82 19.20 -11.19
C ASN A 416 7.05 20.40 -12.11
N MET A 417 8.17 21.12 -11.95
CA MET A 417 8.54 22.23 -12.83
C MET A 417 8.62 21.80 -14.29
N LYS A 418 9.24 20.65 -14.57
CA LYS A 418 9.33 20.11 -15.92
C LYS A 418 7.95 19.75 -16.49
N THR A 419 7.10 19.11 -15.69
CA THR A 419 5.73 18.73 -16.09
C THR A 419 4.89 19.96 -16.43
N VAL A 420 4.98 21.02 -15.63
CA VAL A 420 4.30 22.30 -15.91
C VAL A 420 4.83 22.90 -17.20
N CYS A 421 6.16 22.97 -17.41
CA CYS A 421 6.70 23.52 -18.65
C CYS A 421 6.25 22.71 -19.87
N GLU A 422 6.27 21.37 -19.80
CA GLU A 422 5.81 20.48 -20.88
C GLU A 422 4.31 20.66 -21.19
N LYS A 423 3.46 20.94 -20.19
CA LYS A 423 2.03 21.26 -20.37
C LYS A 423 1.83 22.47 -21.30
N TYR A 424 2.70 23.49 -21.18
CA TYR A 424 2.68 24.69 -22.03
C TYR A 424 3.70 24.62 -23.18
N LYS A 425 3.97 23.41 -23.70
CA LYS A 425 4.89 23.13 -24.84
C LYS A 425 6.30 23.70 -24.67
N GLY A 426 6.68 23.94 -23.43
CA GLY A 426 7.91 24.57 -22.99
C GLY A 426 8.99 23.57 -22.57
N SER A 427 10.02 24.06 -21.89
CA SER A 427 11.10 23.24 -21.34
C SER A 427 11.61 23.79 -20.01
N ALA A 428 12.07 22.89 -19.15
CA ALA A 428 12.77 23.20 -17.91
C ALA A 428 14.18 22.59 -17.95
N ASP A 429 15.19 23.43 -17.70
CA ASP A 429 16.60 23.07 -17.67
C ASP A 429 17.25 23.51 -16.36
N PHE A 430 18.08 22.63 -15.82
CA PHE A 430 18.77 22.83 -14.54
C PHE A 430 20.27 22.69 -14.75
N TYR A 431 21.03 23.68 -14.32
CA TYR A 431 22.49 23.70 -14.43
C TYR A 431 23.09 23.91 -13.05
N LYS A 432 24.15 23.18 -12.74
CA LYS A 432 24.98 23.43 -11.57
C LYS A 432 26.41 23.67 -12.01
N THR A 433 26.98 24.77 -11.54
CA THR A 433 28.40 25.08 -11.60
C THR A 433 28.96 25.06 -10.17
N ASP A 434 30.27 25.23 -10.02
CA ASP A 434 30.96 25.09 -8.73
C ASP A 434 30.34 25.92 -7.59
N TYR A 435 29.80 27.12 -7.88
CA TYR A 435 29.20 28.01 -6.87
C TYR A 435 27.79 28.50 -7.17
N LYS A 436 27.15 27.98 -8.24
CA LYS A 436 25.84 28.47 -8.68
C LYS A 436 24.96 27.33 -9.17
N PHE A 437 23.68 27.41 -8.81
CA PHE A 437 22.63 26.61 -9.40
C PHE A 437 21.71 27.53 -10.19
N ILE A 438 21.33 27.10 -11.41
CA ILE A 438 20.54 27.89 -12.35
C ILE A 438 19.36 27.03 -12.80
N THR A 439 18.15 27.50 -12.49
CA THR A 439 16.91 26.97 -13.05
C THR A 439 16.48 27.85 -14.22
N ARG A 440 16.18 27.27 -15.37
CA ARG A 440 15.63 27.95 -16.54
C ARG A 440 14.36 27.26 -16.98
N CYS A 441 13.27 28.00 -17.05
CA CYS A 441 11.98 27.52 -17.52
C CYS A 441 11.48 28.43 -18.64
N ILE A 442 10.97 27.80 -19.70
CA ILE A 442 10.34 28.46 -20.85
C ILE A 442 8.94 27.90 -20.99
N LEU A 443 7.93 28.76 -21.12
CA LEU A 443 6.54 28.39 -21.36
C LEU A 443 6.02 29.12 -22.61
N TYR A 444 5.10 28.48 -23.34
CA TYR A 444 4.39 29.07 -24.49
C TYR A 444 2.89 29.11 -24.17
N PRO A 445 2.41 30.14 -23.45
CA PRO A 445 1.04 30.17 -22.94
C PRO A 445 -0.04 30.14 -24.04
N ASN A 446 0.24 30.69 -25.23
CA ASN A 446 -0.75 30.90 -26.29
C ASN A 446 -0.71 29.84 -27.41
N LYS A 447 -0.19 28.62 -27.17
CA LYS A 447 0.00 27.60 -28.24
C LYS A 447 -0.56 26.22 -27.99
#